data_AF-A0A3B8ILU3-F1
#
_entry.id   AF-A0A3B8ILU3-F1
#
_cell.length_a   1.000
_cell.length_b   1.000
_cell.length_c   1.000
_cell.angle_alpha   90.00
_cell.angle_beta   90.00
_cell.angle_gamma   90.00
#
_symmetry.space_group_name_H-M   'P 1'
#
loop_
_entity.id
_entity.type
_entity.pdbx_description
1 polymer ?
#
loop_
_entity_poly.entity_id
_entity_poly.type
_entity_poly.pdbx_seq_one_letter_code
_entity_poly.pdbx_strand_id
1 'polypeptide(L)'
;FQPGEFSLESSVLADTLFGAVQRNGWFVNGYVEDEIRMGDKLSANVGLHASQFETGDTTYRSLQPRLSLRAQVHPRAAVKASYTRMQQPLHLLVTSGIGLPIDQWVPATDRIAP
;
A
#
# COMPACT_ATOMS: atom_id res chain seq x y z
N PHE A 1 -47.09 -12.24 37.52
CA PHE A 1 -46.79 -10.80 37.35
C PHE A 1 -45.54 -10.69 36.49
N GLN A 2 -45.72 -10.38 35.21
CA GLN A 2 -44.66 -10.04 34.27
C GLN A 2 -45.06 -8.70 33.65
N PRO A 3 -44.40 -7.59 34.02
CA PRO A 3 -44.48 -6.34 33.28
C PRO A 3 -43.17 -6.17 32.51
N GLY A 4 -43.11 -5.75 31.25
CA GLY A 4 -44.07 -5.48 30.20
C GLY A 4 -43.21 -5.28 28.95
N GLU A 5 -43.56 -5.95 27.87
CA GLU A 5 -42.87 -5.90 26.58
C GLU A 5 -43.20 -4.58 25.88
N PHE A 6 -42.17 -3.77 25.59
CA PHE A 6 -42.30 -2.62 24.70
C PHE A 6 -41.71 -3.01 23.35
N SER A 7 -42.58 -3.53 22.48
CA SER A 7 -42.29 -3.83 21.07
C SER A 7 -42.43 -2.55 20.25
N LEU A 8 -41.31 -1.99 19.79
CA LEU A 8 -41.28 -1.10 18.64
C LEU A 8 -40.97 -1.95 17.40
N GLU A 9 -42.01 -2.32 16.65
CA GLU A 9 -41.85 -2.61 15.22
C GLU A 9 -41.49 -1.30 14.53
N SER A 10 -40.20 -0.99 14.53
CA SER A 10 -39.62 0.00 13.64
C SER A 10 -38.78 -0.81 12.67
N SER A 11 -39.21 -0.81 11.41
CA SER A 11 -38.54 -1.39 10.24
C SER A 11 -37.17 -0.75 10.02
N VAL A 12 -36.25 -1.02 10.93
CA VAL A 12 -34.90 -0.50 10.97
C VAL A 12 -34.00 -1.71 10.86
N LEU A 13 -34.09 -2.36 9.70
CA LEU A 13 -32.87 -2.71 8.99
C LEU A 13 -32.16 -1.38 8.68
N ALA A 14 -31.58 -0.74 9.72
CA ALA A 14 -30.55 0.28 9.55
C ALA A 14 -29.31 -0.45 9.09
N ASP A 15 -29.42 -0.85 7.84
CA ASP A 15 -28.35 -1.09 6.91
C ASP A 15 -27.29 0.00 7.14
N THR A 16 -26.15 -0.39 7.72
CA THR A 16 -25.02 0.48 8.07
C THR A 16 -24.28 1.00 6.82
N LEU A 17 -24.99 1.14 5.70
CA LEU A 17 -24.52 1.55 4.38
C LEU A 17 -24.88 2.99 4.02
N PHE A 18 -25.22 3.84 4.99
CA PHE A 18 -25.30 5.28 4.75
C PHE A 18 -23.90 5.90 4.68
N GLY A 19 -23.22 5.70 3.53
CA GLY A 19 -22.10 6.54 3.10
C GLY A 19 -20.87 5.82 2.55
N ALA A 20 -20.68 4.53 2.80
CA ALA A 20 -19.56 3.77 2.26
C ALA A 20 -19.95 3.14 0.93
N VAL A 21 -19.72 3.86 -0.18
CA VAL A 21 -19.76 3.25 -1.51
C VAL A 21 -18.80 2.07 -1.50
N GLN A 22 -19.32 0.84 -1.63
CA GLN A 22 -18.53 -0.38 -1.70
C GLN A 22 -17.71 -0.35 -3.00
N ARG A 23 -16.55 0.30 -2.94
CA ARG A 23 -15.64 0.44 -4.06
C ARG A 23 -14.62 -0.69 -3.98
N ASN A 24 -14.83 -1.71 -4.80
CA ASN A 24 -13.87 -2.79 -4.95
C ASN A 24 -12.61 -2.23 -5.62
N GLY A 25 -11.44 -2.51 -5.05
CA GLY A 25 -10.16 -2.10 -5.60
C GLY A 25 -9.22 -3.29 -5.70
N TRP A 26 -8.61 -3.48 -6.87
CA TRP A 26 -7.68 -4.57 -7.13
C TRP A 26 -6.25 -4.06 -7.05
N PHE A 27 -5.39 -4.79 -6.33
CA PHE A 27 -3.96 -4.52 -6.30
C PHE A 27 -3.20 -5.73 -6.82
N VAL A 28 -2.43 -5.52 -7.88
CA VAL A 28 -1.56 -6.55 -8.46
C VAL A 28 -0.13 -6.04 -8.41
N ASN A 29 0.80 -6.87 -7.95
CA ASN A 29 2.22 -6.59 -7.99
C ASN A 29 2.98 -7.72 -8.68
N GLY A 30 4.11 -7.36 -9.29
CA GLY A 30 5.05 -8.29 -9.88
C GLY A 30 6.46 -7.75 -9.68
N TYR A 31 7.42 -8.65 -9.49
CA TYR A 31 8.81 -8.26 -9.30
C TYR A 31 9.74 -9.23 -10.02
N VAL A 32 10.88 -8.69 -10.47
CA VAL A 32 12.01 -9.45 -10.96
C VAL A 32 13.26 -8.82 -10.39
N GLU A 33 14.13 -9.64 -9.81
CA GLU A 33 15.43 -9.19 -9.29
C GLU A 33 16.50 -10.19 -9.68
N ASP A 34 17.69 -9.69 -9.95
CA ASP A 34 18.87 -10.50 -10.25
C ASP A 34 20.12 -9.92 -9.55
N GLU A 35 21.06 -10.80 -9.20
CA GLU A 35 22.35 -10.43 -8.64
C GLU A 35 23.48 -10.80 -9.61
N ILE A 36 24.14 -9.77 -10.13
CA ILE A 36 25.22 -9.90 -11.09
C ILE A 36 26.55 -9.77 -10.34
N ARG A 37 27.33 -10.85 -10.31
CA ARG A 37 28.70 -10.84 -9.79
C ARG A 37 29.70 -10.84 -10.94
N MET A 38 30.53 -9.82 -11.01
CA MET A 38 31.62 -9.71 -11.98
C MET A 38 32.94 -9.94 -11.25
N GLY A 39 33.32 -11.22 -11.14
CA GLY A 39 34.45 -11.67 -10.33
C GLY A 39 34.27 -11.42 -8.84
N ASP A 40 35.38 -11.33 -8.10
CA ASP A 40 35.35 -11.17 -6.64
C ASP A 40 35.22 -9.72 -6.16
N LYS A 41 35.38 -8.76 -7.07
CA LYS A 41 35.53 -7.34 -6.73
C LYS A 41 34.29 -6.51 -6.99
N LEU A 42 33.38 -6.96 -7.85
CA LEU A 42 32.21 -6.17 -8.25
C LEU A 42 30.94 -7.02 -8.16
N SER A 43 29.95 -6.51 -7.45
CA SER A 43 28.61 -7.11 -7.39
C SER A 43 27.57 -6.03 -7.58
N ALA A 44 26.59 -6.28 -8.43
CA ALA A 44 25.43 -5.43 -8.62
C ALA A 44 24.15 -6.24 -8.36
N ASN A 45 23.15 -5.63 -7.74
CA ASN A 45 21.82 -6.20 -7.66
C ASN A 45 20.87 -5.26 -8.39
N VAL A 46 20.13 -5.82 -9.35
CA VAL A 46 19.24 -5.09 -10.24
C VAL A 46 17.86 -5.69 -10.10
N GLY A 47 16.88 -4.86 -9.76
CA GLY A 47 15.52 -5.24 -9.51
C GLY A 47 14.55 -4.27 -10.13
N LEU A 48 13.40 -4.79 -10.56
CA LEU A 48 12.28 -4.00 -11.01
C LEU A 48 10.99 -4.57 -10.42
N HIS A 49 10.25 -3.70 -9.75
CA HIS A 49 8.93 -3.98 -9.25
C HIS A 49 7.92 -3.18 -10.08
N ALA A 50 6.82 -3.82 -10.43
CA ALA A 50 5.67 -3.20 -11.08
C ALA A 50 4.45 -3.43 -10.20
N SER A 51 3.69 -2.36 -9.96
CA SER A 51 2.40 -2.47 -9.27
C SER A 51 1.31 -1.76 -10.05
N GLN A 52 0.12 -2.34 -10.00
CA GLN A 52 -1.11 -1.80 -10.55
C GLN A 52 -2.16 -1.79 -9.44
N PHE A 53 -2.69 -0.60 -9.18
CA PHE A 53 -3.78 -0.38 -8.25
C PHE A 53 -4.98 0.18 -9.00
N GLU A 54 -6.10 -0.54 -8.97
CA GLU A 54 -7.35 -0.16 -9.61
C GLU A 54 -8.37 0.24 -8.54
N THR A 55 -9.01 1.39 -8.71
CA THR A 55 -10.07 1.88 -7.81
C THR A 55 -11.16 2.53 -8.65
N GLY A 56 -12.34 1.91 -8.75
CA GLY A 56 -13.39 2.35 -9.68
C GLY A 56 -12.90 2.52 -11.12
N ASP A 57 -12.93 3.76 -11.64
CA ASP A 57 -12.53 4.07 -13.02
C ASP A 57 -11.05 4.49 -13.16
N THR A 58 -10.29 4.62 -12.06
CA THR A 58 -8.89 5.06 -12.10
C THR A 58 -7.93 3.90 -11.90
N THR A 59 -6.94 3.82 -12.80
CA THR A 59 -5.83 2.86 -12.70
C THR A 59 -4.53 3.60 -12.39
N TYR A 60 -3.91 3.29 -11.25
CA TYR A 60 -2.59 3.77 -10.87
C TYR A 60 -1.54 2.69 -11.15
N ARG A 61 -0.55 3.02 -11.99
CA ARG A 61 0.58 2.14 -12.28
C ARG A 61 1.86 2.73 -11.73
N SER A 62 2.69 1.90 -11.11
CA SER A 62 3.97 2.32 -10.57
C SER A 62 5.08 1.37 -11.02
N LEU A 63 6.15 1.94 -11.56
CA LEU A 63 7.41 1.25 -11.81
C LEU A 63 8.42 1.65 -10.73
N GLN A 64 8.98 0.63 -10.10
CA GLN A 64 9.77 0.73 -8.88
C GLN A 64 11.14 0.06 -9.11
N PRO A 65 12.09 0.77 -9.75
CA PRO A 65 13.43 0.27 -9.95
C PRO A 65 14.20 0.19 -8.62
N ARG A 66 15.00 -0.86 -8.49
CA ARG A 66 15.92 -1.11 -7.38
C ARG A 66 17.29 -1.45 -7.94
N LEU A 67 18.30 -0.64 -7.65
CA LEU A 67 19.67 -0.86 -8.07
C LEU A 67 20.59 -0.74 -6.87
N SER A 68 21.51 -1.67 -6.72
CA SER A 68 22.65 -1.51 -5.83
C SER A 68 23.93 -2.01 -6.46
N LEU A 69 25.03 -1.34 -6.15
CA LEU A 69 26.36 -1.63 -6.64
C LEU A 69 27.31 -1.67 -5.45
N ARG A 70 28.21 -2.65 -5.46
CA ARG A 70 29.31 -2.77 -4.52
C ARG A 70 30.58 -3.04 -5.31
N ALA A 71 31.59 -2.20 -5.09
CA ALA A 71 32.91 -2.33 -5.66
C ALA A 71 33.95 -2.43 -4.53
N GLN A 72 34.73 -3.51 -4.52
CA GLN A 72 35.85 -3.69 -3.61
C GLN A 72 37.08 -2.98 -4.16
N VAL A 73 37.39 -1.82 -3.56
CA VAL A 73 38.52 -0.96 -3.96
C VAL A 73 39.84 -1.37 -3.31
N HIS A 74 39.79 -2.08 -2.18
CA HIS A 74 40.95 -2.64 -1.48
C HIS A 74 40.58 -3.99 -0.85
N PRO A 75 41.52 -4.91 -0.57
CA PRO A 75 41.25 -6.13 0.20
C PRO A 75 40.51 -5.95 1.54
N ARG A 76 40.47 -4.72 2.07
CA ARG A 76 39.81 -4.36 3.34
C ARG A 76 38.81 -3.20 3.19
N ALA A 77 38.52 -2.74 1.97
CA ALA A 77 37.63 -1.60 1.75
C ALA A 77 36.77 -1.80 0.51
N ALA A 78 35.50 -1.37 0.61
CA ALA A 78 34.57 -1.40 -0.49
C ALA A 78 33.73 -0.12 -0.52
N VAL A 79 33.41 0.34 -1.72
CA VAL A 79 32.48 1.43 -1.99
C VAL A 79 31.15 0.81 -2.39
N LYS A 80 30.05 1.37 -1.87
CA LYS A 80 28.69 0.91 -2.15
C LYS A 80 27.84 2.10 -2.58
N ALA A 81 26.98 1.88 -3.57
CA ALA A 81 25.99 2.84 -4.02
C ALA A 81 24.65 2.12 -4.23
N SER A 82 23.54 2.79 -3.96
CA SER A 82 22.21 2.21 -4.16
C SER A 82 21.20 3.28 -4.53
N TYR A 83 20.25 2.92 -5.37
CA TYR A 83 19.12 3.76 -5.77
C TYR A 83 17.85 2.91 -5.79
N THR A 84 16.80 3.38 -5.12
CA THR A 84 15.53 2.67 -4.99
C THR A 84 14.36 3.64 -5.06
N ARG A 85 13.29 3.26 -5.76
CA ARG A 85 12.03 4.02 -5.79
C ARG A 85 10.86 3.09 -5.48
N MET A 86 9.98 3.48 -4.55
CA MET A 86 8.82 2.71 -4.10
C MET A 86 7.58 3.60 -4.04
N GLN A 87 6.39 3.01 -4.21
CA GLN A 87 5.09 3.70 -4.12
C GLN A 87 4.09 2.77 -3.42
N GLN A 88 3.26 3.32 -2.54
CA GLN A 88 2.27 2.57 -1.77
C GLN A 88 0.89 3.23 -1.91
N PRO A 89 -0.14 2.54 -2.43
CA PRO A 89 -1.48 3.11 -2.64
C PRO A 89 -2.35 3.04 -1.38
N LEU A 90 -1.82 3.49 -0.24
CA LEU A 90 -2.50 3.43 1.05
C LEU A 90 -2.39 4.78 1.76
N HIS A 91 -3.53 5.36 2.11
CA HIS A 91 -3.59 6.58 2.91
C HIS A 91 -4.14 6.26 4.30
N LEU A 92 -3.48 6.80 5.32
CA LEU A 92 -3.97 6.77 6.69
C LEU A 92 -4.74 8.07 6.95
N LEU A 93 -6.05 7.96 7.20
CA LEU A 93 -6.85 9.10 7.64
C LEU A 93 -7.00 9.02 9.16
N VAL A 94 -6.40 9.99 9.84
CA VAL A 94 -6.53 10.16 11.30
C VAL A 94 -7.53 11.29 11.55
N THR A 95 -8.61 10.99 12.26
CA THR A 95 -9.62 11.98 12.64
C THR A 95 -9.46 12.31 14.13
N SER A 96 -9.06 13.54 14.43
CA SER A 96 -8.93 14.06 15.80
C SER A 96 -10.20 14.81 16.23
N GLY A 97 -11.28 14.06 16.46
CA GLY A 97 -12.54 14.56 17.04
C GLY A 97 -12.75 14.12 18.49
N ILE A 98 -13.69 14.75 19.21
CA ILE A 98 -14.10 14.41 20.60
C ILE A 98 -15.00 13.15 20.58
N GLY A 99 -14.46 12.06 20.06
CA GLY A 99 -15.07 10.75 19.89
C GLY A 99 -13.97 9.74 19.60
N LEU A 100 -14.18 8.47 19.96
CA LEU A 100 -13.17 7.39 19.89
C LEU A 100 -12.23 7.56 18.67
N PRO A 101 -10.91 7.71 18.90
CA PRO A 101 -9.96 7.85 17.80
C PRO A 101 -9.97 6.55 16.99
N ILE A 102 -10.49 6.62 15.77
CA ILE A 102 -10.47 5.50 14.83
C ILE A 102 -9.44 5.79 13.74
N ASP A 103 -8.44 4.92 13.64
CA ASP A 103 -7.47 4.91 12.55
C ASP A 103 -8.04 4.05 11.42
N GLN A 104 -8.47 4.69 10.33
CA GLN A 104 -9.02 3.97 9.17
C GLN A 104 -8.01 3.95 8.03
N TRP A 105 -7.54 2.75 7.69
CA TRP A 105 -6.75 2.49 6.50
C TRP A 105 -7.67 2.53 5.28
N VAL A 106 -7.50 3.52 4.42
CA VAL A 106 -8.32 3.65 3.20
C VAL A 106 -7.44 3.59 1.96
N PRO A 107 -7.85 2.85 0.93
CA PRO A 107 -7.13 2.82 -0.34
C PRO A 107 -7.12 4.21 -1.00
N ALA A 108 -6.13 4.47 -1.86
CA ALA A 108 -6.13 5.66 -2.71
C ALA A 108 -7.43 5.73 -3.56
N THR A 109 -7.87 6.94 -3.88
CA THR A 109 -9.15 7.17 -4.61
C THR A 109 -8.89 7.95 -5.89
N ASP A 110 -9.87 8.03 -6.79
CA ASP A 110 -9.79 8.79 -8.07
C ASP A 110 -9.38 10.27 -7.90
N ARG A 111 -9.57 10.83 -6.69
CA ARG A 111 -9.26 12.22 -6.37
C ARG A 111 -7.91 12.43 -5.69
N ILE A 112 -7.32 11.39 -5.11
CA ILE A 112 -6.06 11.48 -4.37
C ILE A 112 -5.16 10.34 -4.83
N ALA A 113 -4.13 10.70 -5.59
CA ALA A 113 -3.14 9.76 -6.10
C ALA A 113 -2.31 9.12 -4.96
N PRO A 114 -1.82 7.87 -5.16
CA PRO A 114 -0.86 7.19 -4.28
C PRO A 114 0.48 7.90 -4.08
#